data_AF-A0A7S1EVW4-F1
#
_entry.id   AF-A0A7S1EVW4-F1
#
_cell.length_a   1.000
_cell.length_b   1.000
_cell.length_c   1.000
_cell.angle_alpha   90.00
_cell.angle_beta   90.00
_cell.angle_gamma   90.00
#
_symmetry.space_group_name_H-M   'P 1'
#
loop_
_entity.id
_entity.type
_entity.pdbx_description
1 polymer ?
#
loop_
_entity_poly.entity_id
_entity_poly.type
_entity_poly.pdbx_seq_one_letter_code
_entity_poly.pdbx_strand_id
1 'polypeptide(L)'
;FGLGRLGEWSDTSLTWLNSRIDPISNATYNEASGTFQYATALHWAMTQMTPGSMPVQPLSMHERLFNVACLIFGMLVFSSFVSTLSARMTHIRMHRHARAAQMRVLSKYLRQRRVPRSLSITVKKQLEDRIWQKKPLTFEQITPLSLLTEKLRQELKVELSSRHILSHEFFRLVDKIESYSVAEVCHKAKETVLLHGDILFAAGVGTTKFHCVAKGLLHYTVAAALRKSSHSWGFMDPSVLDVPETHWICWPSMWTEWITVGTAEASATSELLTLDGDEILVVLSRHPVLRRLTENYARIFYARLLESVPPFAPLPNDVHQSCSDFSDIVCSVNREQRVLIGLLALRALKNSNSYALGMVNVSQTAFHELEAEVESGRGILCENGKGKIERIVAVVALRISRSDVEE
;
A
#
# COMPACT_ATOMS: atom_id res chain seq x y z
N PHE A 1 30.46 41.64 22.32
CA PHE A 1 30.68 42.06 23.72
C PHE A 1 31.28 43.47 23.72
N GLY A 2 30.45 44.51 23.62
CA GLY A 2 30.92 45.89 23.41
C GLY A 2 30.32 46.94 24.36
N LEU A 3 29.47 46.54 25.31
CA LEU A 3 28.82 47.48 26.24
C LEU A 3 29.77 47.98 27.35
N GLY A 4 30.92 47.33 27.57
CA GLY A 4 31.87 47.69 28.64
C GLY A 4 33.01 48.64 28.24
N ARG A 5 33.03 49.14 27.00
CA ARG A 5 34.08 50.07 26.49
C ARG A 5 33.51 51.40 25.96
N LEU A 6 32.32 51.80 26.38
CA LEU A 6 31.83 53.16 26.16
C LEU A 6 32.50 54.10 27.19
N GLY A 7 33.80 54.33 26.99
CA GLY A 7 34.71 54.98 27.92
C GLY A 7 34.52 56.48 28.13
N GLU A 8 33.47 57.09 27.60
CA GLU A 8 33.24 58.53 27.77
C GLU A 8 31.88 58.88 28.39
N TRP A 9 30.94 57.93 28.52
CA TRP A 9 29.54 58.18 28.93
C TRP A 9 29.08 57.32 30.14
N SER A 10 30.01 56.91 31.01
CA SER A 10 29.66 56.10 32.20
C SER A 10 29.53 56.96 33.44
N ASP A 11 28.31 57.06 34.01
CA ASP A 11 28.02 57.86 35.20
C ASP A 11 28.84 57.49 36.45
N THR A 12 29.30 56.23 36.54
CA THR A 12 30.01 55.68 37.72
C THR A 12 31.45 55.25 37.43
N SER A 13 31.96 55.41 36.20
CA SER A 13 33.28 54.93 35.72
C SER A 13 33.62 53.45 35.95
N LEU A 14 32.70 52.66 36.49
CA LEU A 14 32.87 51.26 36.84
C LEU A 14 31.97 50.36 35.97
N THR A 15 32.50 49.19 35.60
CA THR A 15 31.79 48.13 34.87
C THR A 15 31.90 46.83 35.63
N TRP A 16 31.08 45.83 35.29
CA TRP A 16 31.15 44.52 35.95
C TRP A 16 32.53 43.84 35.83
N LEU A 17 33.32 44.15 34.80
CA LEU A 17 34.70 43.65 34.62
C LEU A 17 35.65 44.13 35.74
N ASN A 18 35.34 45.27 36.34
CA ASN A 18 36.13 45.87 37.42
C ASN A 18 35.69 45.36 38.81
N SER A 19 34.66 44.49 38.88
CA SER A 19 34.23 43.89 40.15
C SER A 19 35.23 42.81 40.61
N ARG A 20 35.37 42.69 41.93
CA ARG A 20 36.27 41.71 42.56
C ARG A 20 35.61 40.34 42.56
N ILE A 21 36.39 39.31 42.25
CA ILE A 21 35.92 37.91 42.20
C ILE A 21 35.79 37.33 43.61
N ASP A 22 36.70 37.70 44.52
CA ASP A 22 36.73 37.25 45.91
C ASP A 22 37.05 38.47 46.81
N PRO A 23 36.38 38.64 47.97
CA PRO A 23 36.76 39.67 48.94
C PRO A 23 38.22 39.58 49.46
N ILE A 24 38.86 38.40 49.40
CA ILE A 24 40.21 38.16 49.92
C ILE A 24 41.28 38.45 48.86
N SER A 25 41.05 38.07 47.61
CA SER A 25 41.96 38.38 46.50
C SER A 25 41.51 39.65 45.79
N ASN A 26 42.37 40.65 45.65
CA ASN A 26 42.05 41.85 44.85
C ASN A 26 41.89 41.59 43.33
N ALA A 27 41.85 40.33 42.90
CA ALA A 27 41.69 39.94 41.50
C ALA A 27 40.32 40.36 40.96
N THR A 28 40.35 41.04 39.81
CA THR A 28 39.14 41.50 39.11
C THR A 28 38.75 40.53 37.99
N TYR A 29 37.49 40.56 37.55
CA TYR A 29 37.04 39.74 36.42
C TYR A 29 37.82 39.99 35.13
N ASN A 30 38.36 41.20 34.93
CA ASN A 30 39.22 41.54 33.80
C ASN A 30 40.57 40.77 33.80
N GLU A 31 41.10 40.44 34.97
CA GLU A 31 42.36 39.70 35.15
C GLU A 31 42.17 38.18 35.12
N ALA A 32 40.92 37.70 35.20
CA ALA A 32 40.61 36.28 35.12
C ALA A 32 40.78 35.71 33.71
N SER A 33 40.98 34.40 33.62
CA SER A 33 41.10 33.71 32.33
C SER A 33 39.84 33.87 31.47
N GLY A 34 40.01 33.93 30.15
CA GLY A 34 38.88 34.12 29.22
C GLY A 34 37.80 33.05 29.33
N THR A 35 38.16 31.80 29.66
CA THR A 35 37.22 30.71 29.91
C THR A 35 36.34 30.98 31.14
N PHE A 36 36.93 31.52 32.21
CA PHE A 36 36.20 31.88 33.41
C PHE A 36 35.24 33.06 33.15
N GLN A 37 35.69 34.08 32.41
CA GLN A 37 34.84 35.20 32.00
C GLN A 37 33.64 34.74 31.15
N TYR A 38 33.87 33.85 30.18
CA TYR A 38 32.80 33.29 29.34
C TYR A 38 31.81 32.45 30.15
N ALA A 39 32.28 31.55 31.02
CA ALA A 39 31.41 30.73 31.86
C ALA A 39 30.57 31.59 32.82
N THR A 40 31.17 32.66 33.36
CA THR A 40 30.47 33.64 34.21
C THR A 40 29.40 34.41 33.42
N ALA A 41 29.72 34.85 32.20
CA ALA A 41 28.77 35.54 31.33
C ALA A 41 27.62 34.61 30.88
N LEU A 42 27.90 33.34 30.58
CA LEU A 42 26.89 32.33 30.25
C LEU A 42 25.99 32.03 31.45
N HIS A 43 26.57 31.88 32.65
CA HIS A 43 25.80 31.72 33.89
C HIS A 43 24.89 32.93 34.13
N TRP A 44 25.41 34.15 33.98
CA TRP A 44 24.61 35.38 34.07
C TRP A 44 23.46 35.39 33.05
N ALA A 45 23.70 34.96 31.81
CA ALA A 45 22.66 34.90 30.79
C ALA A 45 21.57 33.87 31.13
N MET A 46 21.96 32.69 31.65
CA MET A 46 21.00 31.67 32.09
C MET A 46 20.17 32.14 33.29
N THR A 47 20.75 32.90 34.23
CA THR A 47 20.00 33.44 35.37
C THR A 47 19.00 34.53 34.98
N GLN A 48 19.08 35.10 33.77
CA GLN A 48 18.03 35.98 33.26
C GLN A 48 16.77 35.21 32.85
N MET A 49 16.90 33.94 32.50
CA MET A 49 15.79 33.07 32.08
C MET A 49 15.19 32.28 33.26
N THR A 50 16.02 31.92 34.23
CA THR A 50 15.62 31.15 35.42
C THR A 50 16.11 31.85 36.68
N PRO A 51 15.28 32.00 37.74
CA PRO A 51 15.74 32.58 39.00
C PRO A 51 16.97 31.83 39.53
N GLY A 52 18.10 32.51 39.59
CA GLY A 52 19.38 31.94 40.05
C GLY A 52 20.25 33.01 40.68
N SER A 53 21.06 32.60 41.65
CA SER A 53 21.98 33.52 42.33
C SER A 53 23.13 33.89 41.40
N MET A 54 23.39 35.19 41.24
CA MET A 54 24.47 35.69 40.40
C MET A 54 25.28 36.76 41.15
N PRO A 55 26.61 36.57 41.32
CA PRO A 55 27.46 37.52 42.02
C PRO A 55 27.73 38.80 41.21
N VAL A 56 27.56 38.76 39.88
CA VAL A 56 27.75 39.91 39.00
C VAL A 56 26.52 40.82 39.04
N GLN A 57 26.73 42.07 39.44
CA GLN A 57 25.70 43.11 39.55
C GLN A 57 26.02 44.28 38.60
N PRO A 58 25.01 44.93 38.00
CA PRO A 58 25.22 46.08 37.15
C PRO A 58 25.66 47.31 37.97
N LEU A 59 26.76 47.93 37.58
CA LEU A 59 27.39 49.05 38.32
C LEU A 59 27.15 50.41 37.64
N SER A 60 26.72 50.42 36.38
CA SER A 60 26.36 51.63 35.63
C SER A 60 24.88 51.67 35.24
N MET A 61 24.35 52.87 34.95
CA MET A 61 22.95 53.04 34.50
C MET A 61 22.65 52.27 33.21
N HIS A 62 23.58 52.25 32.26
CA HIS A 62 23.46 51.53 30.99
C HIS A 62 23.46 50.00 31.18
N GLU A 63 24.33 49.47 32.06
CA GLU A 63 24.31 48.05 32.43
C GLU A 63 23.00 47.67 33.13
N ARG A 64 22.44 48.55 33.96
CA ARG A 64 21.14 48.35 34.62
C ARG A 64 20.01 48.29 33.60
N LEU A 65 19.95 49.22 32.65
CA LEU A 65 18.92 49.24 31.62
C LEU A 65 18.98 48.00 30.72
N PHE A 66 20.20 47.59 30.32
CA PHE A 66 20.41 46.35 29.56
C PHE A 66 19.96 45.12 30.36
N ASN A 67 20.33 45.04 31.64
CA ASN A 67 19.92 43.95 32.52
C ASN A 67 18.38 43.88 32.67
N VAL A 68 17.70 45.01 32.86
CA VAL A 68 16.22 45.07 32.91
C VAL A 68 15.60 44.59 31.60
N ALA A 69 16.14 44.99 30.45
CA ALA A 69 15.66 44.50 29.14
C ALA A 69 15.88 42.98 28.98
N CYS A 70 17.02 42.46 29.41
CA CYS A 70 17.31 41.02 29.41
C CYS A 70 16.40 40.23 30.35
N LEU A 71 16.04 40.77 31.52
CA LEU A 71 15.07 40.16 32.44
C LEU A 71 13.67 40.09 31.84
N ILE A 72 13.20 41.18 31.22
CA ILE A 72 11.90 41.20 30.52
C ILE A 72 11.90 40.16 29.39
N PHE A 73 12.96 40.13 28.57
CA PHE A 73 13.09 39.17 27.49
C PHE A 73 13.18 37.72 28.00
N GLY A 74 13.99 37.48 29.03
CA GLY A 74 14.14 36.17 29.68
C GLY A 74 12.82 35.66 30.25
N MET A 75 12.04 36.53 30.88
CA MET A 75 10.70 36.22 31.37
C MET A 75 9.74 35.84 30.24
N LEU A 76 9.75 36.55 29.10
CA LEU A 76 8.93 36.22 27.94
C LEU A 76 9.31 34.87 27.33
N VAL A 77 10.60 34.60 27.14
CA VAL A 77 11.10 33.33 26.58
C VAL A 77 10.78 32.17 27.52
N PHE A 78 11.03 32.31 28.82
CA PHE A 78 10.74 31.29 29.81
C PHE A 78 9.24 30.98 29.88
N SER A 79 8.40 32.01 29.90
CA SER A 79 6.93 31.85 29.91
C SER A 79 6.43 31.11 28.66
N SER A 80 6.97 31.45 27.47
CA SER A 80 6.64 30.77 26.22
C SER A 80 7.06 29.30 26.21
N PHE A 81 8.25 29.00 26.75
CA PHE A 81 8.74 27.63 26.90
C PHE A 81 7.83 26.79 27.81
N VAL A 82 7.50 27.32 29.00
CA VAL A 82 6.59 26.66 29.96
C VAL A 82 5.21 26.43 29.35
N SER A 83 4.67 27.41 28.61
CA SER A 83 3.38 27.30 27.92
C SER A 83 3.40 26.19 26.87
N THR A 84 4.44 26.13 26.03
CA THR A 84 4.58 25.11 24.98
C THR A 84 4.69 23.70 25.57
N LEU A 85 5.48 23.54 26.65
CA LEU A 85 5.61 22.26 27.34
C LEU A 85 4.27 21.82 27.96
N SER A 86 3.56 22.75 28.58
CA SER A 86 2.24 22.50 29.18
C SER A 86 1.19 22.13 28.13
N ALA A 87 1.18 22.81 26.98
CA ALA A 87 0.31 22.48 25.86
C ALA A 87 0.57 21.07 25.31
N ARG A 88 1.86 20.71 25.12
CA ARG A 88 2.25 19.36 24.67
C ARG A 88 1.84 18.28 25.67
N MET A 89 2.06 18.51 26.97
CA MET A 89 1.66 17.57 28.02
C MET A 89 0.13 17.39 28.07
N THR A 90 -0.61 18.49 27.91
CA THR A 90 -2.08 18.47 27.82
C THR A 90 -2.53 17.68 26.61
N HIS A 91 -1.91 17.87 25.45
CA HIS A 91 -2.22 17.12 24.23
C HIS A 91 -2.01 15.60 24.41
N ILE A 92 -0.89 15.20 25.03
CA ILE A 92 -0.62 13.78 25.34
C ILE A 92 -1.66 13.21 26.31
N ARG A 93 -2.00 13.96 27.38
CA ARG A 93 -3.02 13.55 28.35
C ARG A 93 -4.40 13.42 27.70
N MET A 94 -4.76 14.36 26.83
CA MET A 94 -6.03 14.36 26.09
C MET A 94 -6.13 13.11 25.19
N HIS A 95 -5.09 12.78 24.43
CA HIS A 95 -5.08 11.57 23.60
C HIS A 95 -5.20 10.29 24.43
N ARG A 96 -4.50 10.19 25.56
CA ARG A 96 -4.62 9.05 26.47
C ARG A 96 -6.02 8.94 27.07
N HIS A 97 -6.60 10.06 27.50
CA HIS A 97 -7.94 10.09 28.06
C HIS A 97 -9.01 9.71 27.04
N ALA A 98 -8.92 10.23 25.81
CA ALA A 98 -9.84 9.89 24.72
C ALA A 98 -9.84 8.37 24.42
N ARG A 99 -8.66 7.75 24.36
CA ARG A 99 -8.51 6.29 24.17
C ARG A 99 -9.11 5.50 25.32
N ALA A 100 -8.80 5.87 26.57
CA ALA A 100 -9.36 5.23 27.75
C ALA A 100 -10.89 5.39 27.83
N ALA A 101 -11.44 6.52 27.37
CA ALA A 101 -12.87 6.74 27.26
C ALA A 101 -13.52 5.78 26.26
N GLN A 102 -12.95 5.63 25.05
CA GLN A 102 -13.45 4.68 24.04
C GLN A 102 -13.45 3.24 24.59
N MET A 103 -12.39 2.84 25.30
CA MET A 103 -12.30 1.48 25.87
C MET A 103 -13.27 1.23 27.03
N ARG A 104 -13.56 2.27 27.82
CA ARG A 104 -14.62 2.22 28.83
C ARG A 104 -16.00 2.04 28.20
N VAL A 105 -16.29 2.75 27.10
CA VAL A 105 -17.56 2.61 26.36
C VAL A 105 -17.73 1.19 25.83
N LEU A 106 -16.70 0.62 25.16
CA LEU A 106 -16.75 -0.77 24.71
C LEU A 106 -16.98 -1.74 25.88
N SER A 107 -16.22 -1.57 26.97
CA SER A 107 -16.36 -2.42 28.15
C SER A 107 -17.77 -2.40 28.73
N LYS A 108 -18.41 -1.23 28.76
CA LYS A 108 -19.81 -1.07 29.19
C LYS A 108 -20.76 -1.80 28.23
N TYR A 109 -20.59 -1.63 26.92
CA TYR A 109 -21.41 -2.29 25.90
C TYR A 109 -21.37 -3.83 26.02
N LEU A 110 -20.17 -4.41 26.09
CA LEU A 110 -19.98 -5.87 26.21
C LEU A 110 -20.65 -6.41 27.49
N ARG A 111 -20.53 -5.69 28.62
CA ARG A 111 -21.18 -6.05 29.87
C ARG A 111 -22.71 -5.97 29.78
N GLN A 112 -23.25 -4.91 29.17
CA GLN A 112 -24.69 -4.73 28.99
C GLN A 112 -25.31 -5.81 28.11
N ARG A 113 -24.61 -6.22 27.04
CA ARG A 113 -25.03 -7.30 26.14
C ARG A 113 -24.74 -8.71 26.68
N ARG A 114 -24.21 -8.83 27.91
CA ARG A 114 -23.87 -10.10 28.57
C ARG A 114 -22.97 -10.99 27.72
N VAL A 115 -22.02 -10.38 27.00
CA VAL A 115 -21.05 -11.12 26.19
C VAL A 115 -20.16 -11.98 27.11
N PRO A 116 -19.86 -13.24 26.75
CA PRO A 116 -18.97 -14.09 27.54
C PRO A 116 -17.63 -13.41 27.85
N ARG A 117 -17.07 -13.69 29.04
CA ARG A 117 -15.82 -13.06 29.49
C ARG A 117 -14.65 -13.37 28.56
N SER A 118 -14.57 -14.60 28.05
CA SER A 118 -13.54 -15.03 27.10
C SER A 118 -13.53 -14.16 25.83
N LEU A 119 -14.68 -14.05 25.16
CA LEU A 119 -14.83 -13.21 23.97
C LEU A 119 -14.60 -11.72 24.28
N SER A 120 -15.05 -11.25 25.45
CA SER A 120 -14.84 -9.86 25.87
C SER A 120 -13.37 -9.48 26.03
N ILE A 121 -12.54 -10.41 26.54
CA ILE A 121 -11.09 -10.20 26.67
C ILE A 121 -10.45 -10.17 25.29
N THR A 122 -10.78 -11.12 24.42
CA THR A 122 -10.25 -11.18 23.05
C THR A 122 -10.58 -9.92 22.26
N VAL A 123 -11.84 -9.47 22.29
CA VAL A 123 -12.29 -8.26 21.58
C VAL A 123 -11.55 -7.01 22.08
N LYS A 124 -11.38 -6.86 23.40
CA LYS A 124 -10.64 -5.71 23.96
C LYS A 124 -9.18 -5.72 23.56
N LYS A 125 -8.52 -6.88 23.68
CA LYS A 125 -7.10 -7.03 23.29
C LYS A 125 -6.91 -6.70 21.81
N GLN A 126 -7.72 -7.29 20.94
CA GLN A 126 -7.64 -7.04 19.50
C GLN A 126 -7.89 -5.56 19.16
N LEU A 127 -8.87 -4.92 19.82
CA LEU A 127 -9.13 -3.51 19.57
C LEU A 127 -8.01 -2.61 20.10
N GLU A 128 -7.44 -2.91 21.27
CA GLU A 128 -6.27 -2.20 21.78
C GLU A 128 -5.12 -2.29 20.78
N ASP A 129 -4.76 -3.49 20.32
CA ASP A 129 -3.69 -3.71 19.34
C ASP A 129 -3.96 -2.94 18.03
N ARG A 130 -5.21 -2.92 17.55
CA ARG A 130 -5.60 -2.23 16.31
C ARG A 130 -5.66 -0.71 16.43
N ILE A 131 -5.97 -0.17 17.61
CA ILE A 131 -5.89 1.29 17.86
C ILE A 131 -4.43 1.78 17.73
N TRP A 132 -3.45 0.91 17.99
CA TRP A 132 -2.02 1.22 17.83
C TRP A 132 -1.51 1.02 16.39
N GLN A 133 -2.18 0.19 15.60
CA GLN A 133 -1.83 -0.02 14.19
C GLN A 133 -2.34 1.16 13.35
N LYS A 134 -1.42 1.86 12.68
CA LYS A 134 -1.78 2.85 11.66
C LYS A 134 -2.27 2.10 10.42
N LYS A 135 -3.59 2.01 10.25
CA LYS A 135 -4.19 1.50 9.02
C LYS A 135 -3.82 2.45 7.87
N PRO A 136 -3.26 1.95 6.75
CA PRO A 136 -3.08 2.74 5.54
C PRO A 136 -4.36 3.47 5.15
N LEU A 137 -4.23 4.71 4.69
CA LEU A 137 -5.34 5.52 4.23
C LEU A 137 -5.77 5.03 2.85
N THR A 138 -7.08 4.88 2.64
CA THR A 138 -7.62 4.65 1.30
C THR A 138 -7.92 5.96 0.60
N PHE A 139 -7.96 5.95 -0.73
CA PHE A 139 -8.26 7.12 -1.57
C PHE A 139 -9.54 7.85 -1.13
N GLU A 140 -10.61 7.11 -0.79
CA GLU A 140 -11.89 7.68 -0.37
C GLU A 140 -11.86 8.34 1.03
N GLN A 141 -10.89 8.00 1.88
CA GLN A 141 -10.77 8.56 3.23
C GLN A 141 -10.08 9.93 3.24
N ILE A 142 -9.44 10.33 2.15
CA ILE A 142 -8.64 11.54 2.08
C ILE A 142 -9.54 12.71 1.65
N THR A 143 -10.20 13.35 2.62
CA THR A 143 -11.09 14.51 2.37
C THR A 143 -10.46 15.60 1.51
N PRO A 144 -9.17 16.00 1.68
CA PRO A 144 -8.57 17.04 0.84
C PRO A 144 -8.56 16.74 -0.66
N LEU A 145 -8.64 15.47 -1.08
CA LEU A 145 -8.72 15.13 -2.51
C LEU A 145 -10.01 15.63 -3.16
N SER A 146 -11.06 15.93 -2.38
CA SER A 146 -12.28 16.54 -2.90
C SER A 146 -12.10 18.01 -3.32
N LEU A 147 -10.98 18.64 -2.98
CA LEU A 147 -10.63 19.99 -3.41
C LEU A 147 -9.95 20.01 -4.78
N LEU A 148 -9.51 18.85 -5.28
CA LEU A 148 -8.94 18.73 -6.61
C LEU A 148 -10.05 18.79 -7.66
N THR A 149 -9.69 19.23 -8.88
CA THR A 149 -10.60 19.13 -10.02
C THR A 149 -10.90 17.66 -10.31
N GLU A 150 -12.09 17.39 -10.86
CA GLU A 150 -12.49 16.01 -11.16
C GLU A 150 -11.50 15.32 -12.09
N LYS A 151 -10.99 16.05 -13.10
CA LYS A 151 -9.97 15.56 -14.02
C LYS A 151 -8.69 15.10 -13.30
N LEU A 152 -8.13 15.94 -12.42
CA LEU A 152 -6.87 15.60 -11.73
C LEU A 152 -7.07 14.44 -10.74
N ARG A 153 -8.24 14.40 -10.09
CA ARG A 153 -8.62 13.29 -9.20
C ARG A 153 -8.71 11.96 -9.95
N GLN A 154 -9.30 11.98 -11.14
CA GLN A 154 -9.41 10.82 -12.03
C GLN A 154 -8.04 10.37 -12.56
N GLU A 155 -7.19 11.30 -13.00
CA GLU A 155 -5.82 11.01 -13.44
C GLU A 155 -5.00 10.37 -12.31
N LEU A 156 -5.07 10.91 -11.10
CA LEU A 156 -4.39 10.34 -9.94
C LEU A 156 -4.88 8.91 -9.63
N LYS A 157 -6.20 8.66 -9.71
CA LYS A 157 -6.75 7.33 -9.46
C LYS A 157 -6.28 6.30 -10.49
N VAL A 158 -6.15 6.71 -11.75
CA VAL A 158 -5.56 5.87 -12.81
C VAL A 158 -4.10 5.59 -12.52
N GLU A 159 -3.30 6.59 -12.17
CA GLU A 159 -1.87 6.39 -11.85
C GLU A 159 -1.67 5.41 -10.69
N LEU A 160 -2.48 5.51 -9.63
CA LEU A 160 -2.38 4.62 -8.47
C LEU A 160 -2.85 3.18 -8.76
N SER A 161 -3.88 3.01 -9.59
CA SER A 161 -4.52 1.70 -9.80
C SER A 161 -3.98 0.93 -11.01
N SER A 162 -3.53 1.64 -12.04
CA SER A 162 -3.15 1.08 -13.35
C SER A 162 -2.09 0.00 -13.24
N ARG A 163 -1.04 0.21 -12.43
CA ARG A 163 0.03 -0.78 -12.21
C ARG A 163 -0.49 -2.13 -11.71
N HIS A 164 -1.57 -2.12 -10.92
CA HIS A 164 -2.16 -3.33 -10.35
C HIS A 164 -3.16 -3.95 -11.31
N ILE A 165 -3.96 -3.14 -12.03
CA ILE A 165 -4.88 -3.62 -13.05
C ILE A 165 -4.13 -4.27 -14.21
N LEU A 166 -3.09 -3.59 -14.71
CA LEU A 166 -2.24 -4.06 -15.81
C LEU A 166 -1.28 -5.19 -15.39
N SER A 167 -1.33 -5.68 -14.14
CA SER A 167 -0.63 -6.91 -13.75
C SER A 167 -1.24 -8.13 -14.44
N HIS A 168 -2.53 -8.09 -14.77
CA HIS A 168 -3.22 -9.17 -15.47
C HIS A 168 -3.15 -9.00 -17.00
N GLU A 169 -2.84 -10.08 -17.71
CA GLU A 169 -2.69 -10.17 -19.16
C GLU A 169 -3.94 -9.66 -19.89
N PHE A 170 -5.12 -10.04 -19.40
CA PHE A 170 -6.40 -9.62 -19.98
C PHE A 170 -6.53 -8.09 -20.01
N PHE A 171 -6.21 -7.40 -18.92
CA PHE A 171 -6.32 -5.94 -18.88
C PHE A 171 -5.22 -5.25 -19.71
N ARG A 172 -4.03 -5.85 -19.86
CA ARG A 172 -3.03 -5.36 -20.83
C ARG A 172 -3.53 -5.48 -22.27
N LEU A 173 -4.24 -6.56 -22.60
CA LEU A 173 -4.87 -6.70 -23.90
C LEU A 173 -5.97 -5.63 -24.11
N VAL A 174 -6.79 -5.37 -23.09
CA VAL A 174 -7.80 -4.30 -23.13
C VAL A 174 -7.13 -2.94 -23.36
N ASP A 175 -6.05 -2.62 -22.65
CA ASP A 175 -5.32 -1.36 -22.81
C ASP A 175 -4.78 -1.14 -24.24
N LYS A 176 -4.25 -2.22 -24.84
CA LYS A 176 -3.75 -2.20 -26.23
C LYS A 176 -4.84 -1.96 -27.27
N ILE A 177 -6.09 -2.31 -26.96
CA ILE A 177 -7.25 -2.07 -27.82
C ILE A 177 -7.79 -0.66 -27.57
N GLU A 178 -8.05 -0.32 -26.31
CA GLU A 178 -8.63 0.95 -25.90
C GLU A 178 -8.26 1.31 -24.45
N SER A 179 -7.28 2.20 -24.26
CA SER A 179 -6.84 2.66 -22.93
C SER A 179 -7.93 3.37 -22.11
N TYR A 180 -8.92 3.98 -22.76
CA TYR A 180 -10.03 4.64 -22.05
C TYR A 180 -10.86 3.64 -21.22
N SER A 181 -11.09 2.43 -21.73
CA SER A 181 -11.78 1.38 -20.99
C SER A 181 -11.03 0.96 -19.72
N VAL A 182 -9.69 0.95 -19.76
CA VAL A 182 -8.86 0.67 -18.57
C VAL A 182 -8.90 1.83 -17.57
N ALA A 183 -8.92 3.08 -18.04
CA ALA A 183 -9.08 4.23 -17.17
C ALA A 183 -10.41 4.19 -16.40
N GLU A 184 -11.51 3.83 -17.07
CA GLU A 184 -12.83 3.62 -16.45
C GLU A 184 -12.81 2.46 -15.43
N VAL A 185 -12.11 1.36 -15.74
CA VAL A 185 -11.88 0.25 -14.79
C VAL A 185 -11.13 0.74 -13.55
N CYS A 186 -10.08 1.56 -13.72
CA CYS A 186 -9.36 2.17 -12.60
C CYS A 186 -10.27 3.05 -11.75
N HIS A 187 -11.19 3.80 -12.36
CA HIS A 187 -12.13 4.65 -11.62
C HIS A 187 -13.14 3.84 -10.81
N LYS A 188 -13.50 2.65 -11.26
CA LYS A 188 -14.39 1.71 -10.53
C LYS A 188 -13.69 0.89 -9.46
N ALA A 189 -12.36 0.82 -9.52
CA ALA A 189 -11.57 0.11 -8.52
C ALA A 189 -11.72 0.72 -7.11
N LYS A 190 -11.83 -0.16 -6.12
CA LYS A 190 -11.97 0.21 -4.69
C LYS A 190 -10.81 -0.35 -3.89
N GLU A 191 -10.13 0.53 -3.16
CA GLU A 191 -9.07 0.12 -2.24
C GLU A 191 -9.68 -0.48 -0.97
N THR A 192 -9.24 -1.68 -0.62
CA THR A 192 -9.63 -2.39 0.60
C THR A 192 -8.38 -2.67 1.41
N VAL A 193 -8.36 -2.23 2.65
CA VAL A 193 -7.22 -2.44 3.55
C VAL A 193 -7.64 -3.40 4.66
N LEU A 194 -6.88 -4.48 4.79
CA LEU A 194 -7.04 -5.52 5.81
C LEU A 194 -5.88 -5.44 6.78
N LEU A 195 -6.16 -5.56 8.08
CA LEU A 195 -5.15 -5.73 9.11
C LEU A 195 -4.91 -7.23 9.34
N HIS A 196 -3.82 -7.58 10.02
CA HIS A 196 -3.57 -8.96 10.42
C HIS A 196 -4.81 -9.57 11.13
N GLY A 197 -5.19 -10.76 10.68
CA GLY A 197 -6.36 -11.49 11.18
C GLY A 197 -7.71 -11.05 10.60
N ASP A 198 -7.74 -10.09 9.67
CA ASP A 198 -8.97 -9.77 8.93
C ASP A 198 -9.25 -10.81 7.86
N ILE A 199 -10.51 -11.27 7.82
CA ILE A 199 -11.00 -12.16 6.78
C ILE A 199 -11.48 -11.31 5.60
N LEU A 200 -10.93 -11.56 4.41
CA LEU A 200 -11.39 -10.94 3.16
C LEU A 200 -12.74 -11.54 2.74
N PHE A 201 -12.82 -12.87 2.69
CA PHE A 201 -14.03 -13.64 2.48
C PHE A 201 -13.90 -15.03 3.10
N ALA A 202 -15.03 -15.61 3.47
CA ALA A 202 -15.13 -17.01 3.91
C ALA A 202 -15.56 -17.91 2.75
N ALA A 203 -15.36 -19.22 2.90
CA ALA A 203 -15.86 -20.21 1.96
C ALA A 203 -17.40 -20.24 1.91
N GLY A 204 -17.97 -20.55 0.74
CA GLY A 204 -19.41 -20.67 0.52
C GLY A 204 -20.14 -19.36 0.28
N VAL A 205 -19.43 -18.26 0.00
CA VAL A 205 -20.02 -16.94 -0.23
C VAL A 205 -20.07 -16.66 -1.73
N GLY A 206 -21.27 -16.42 -2.26
CA GLY A 206 -21.43 -15.94 -3.63
C GLY A 206 -20.86 -14.53 -3.78
N THR A 207 -20.06 -14.31 -4.82
CA THR A 207 -19.42 -13.00 -5.06
C THR A 207 -19.31 -12.70 -6.55
N THR A 208 -19.50 -11.43 -6.91
CA THR A 208 -19.11 -10.87 -8.22
C THR A 208 -17.76 -10.16 -8.15
N LYS A 209 -17.24 -9.96 -6.93
CA LYS A 209 -16.02 -9.21 -6.67
C LYS A 209 -14.80 -10.09 -6.71
N PHE A 210 -13.75 -9.54 -7.32
CA PHE A 210 -12.43 -10.11 -7.40
C PHE A 210 -11.39 -9.08 -6.97
N HIS A 211 -10.24 -9.56 -6.51
CA HIS A 211 -9.28 -8.72 -5.81
C HIS A 211 -7.86 -8.94 -6.34
N CYS A 212 -7.09 -7.87 -6.45
CA CYS A 212 -5.66 -7.91 -6.68
C CYS A 212 -4.94 -7.51 -5.38
N VAL A 213 -3.97 -8.30 -4.94
CA VAL A 213 -3.13 -7.96 -3.77
C VAL A 213 -2.15 -6.86 -4.20
N ALA A 214 -2.44 -5.61 -3.85
CA ALA A 214 -1.58 -4.49 -4.19
C ALA A 214 -0.30 -4.47 -3.34
N LYS A 215 -0.44 -4.80 -2.04
CA LYS A 215 0.65 -4.89 -1.08
C LYS A 215 0.29 -5.85 0.05
N GLY A 216 1.27 -6.59 0.57
CA GLY A 216 1.09 -7.49 1.71
C GLY A 216 0.93 -8.96 1.31
N LEU A 217 0.28 -9.74 2.19
CA LEU A 217 0.22 -11.19 2.07
C LEU A 217 -1.10 -11.72 2.64
N LEU A 218 -1.81 -12.52 1.85
CA LEU A 218 -2.97 -13.26 2.31
C LEU A 218 -2.64 -14.74 2.51
N HIS A 219 -3.23 -15.36 3.52
CA HIS A 219 -3.33 -16.80 3.64
C HIS A 219 -4.70 -17.25 3.12
N TYR A 220 -4.67 -18.12 2.12
CA TYR A 220 -5.84 -18.78 1.59
C TYR A 220 -5.91 -20.20 2.11
N THR A 221 -7.05 -20.58 2.67
CA THR A 221 -7.28 -21.92 3.23
C THR A 221 -8.43 -22.58 2.48
N VAL A 222 -8.14 -23.70 1.81
CA VAL A 222 -9.18 -24.49 1.15
C VAL A 222 -9.89 -25.32 2.20
N ALA A 223 -11.22 -25.19 2.29
CA ALA A 223 -12.01 -25.95 3.25
C ALA A 223 -11.84 -27.45 3.02
N ALA A 224 -11.77 -28.23 4.10
CA ALA A 224 -11.66 -29.68 4.04
C ALA A 224 -12.85 -30.26 3.25
N ALA A 225 -12.58 -30.77 2.06
CA ALA A 225 -13.58 -31.42 1.23
C ALA A 225 -13.64 -32.93 1.53
N LEU A 226 -14.86 -33.48 1.57
CA LEU A 226 -15.08 -34.92 1.59
C LEU A 226 -14.67 -35.49 0.22
N ARG A 227 -13.63 -36.33 0.19
CA ARG A 227 -13.23 -37.04 -1.01
C ARG A 227 -13.58 -38.52 -0.87
N LYS A 228 -14.29 -39.06 -1.87
CA LYS A 228 -14.48 -40.49 -2.02
C LYS A 228 -13.21 -41.09 -2.61
N SER A 229 -12.45 -41.83 -1.81
CA SER A 229 -11.46 -42.77 -2.34
C SER A 229 -12.18 -44.03 -2.84
N SER A 230 -11.49 -44.87 -3.61
CA SER A 230 -12.05 -46.11 -4.17
C SER A 230 -12.66 -47.05 -3.11
N HIS A 231 -12.34 -46.89 -1.83
CA HIS A 231 -12.84 -47.76 -0.75
C HIS A 231 -13.36 -47.05 0.51
N SER A 232 -13.21 -45.72 0.66
CA SER A 232 -13.72 -44.98 1.82
C SER A 232 -13.87 -43.47 1.57
N TRP A 233 -14.76 -42.83 2.33
CA TRP A 233 -14.78 -41.37 2.48
C TRP A 233 -13.62 -40.95 3.38
N GLY A 234 -12.80 -40.01 2.91
CA GLY A 234 -11.74 -39.39 3.70
C GLY A 234 -11.86 -37.87 3.71
N PHE A 235 -11.43 -37.25 4.80
CA PHE A 235 -11.23 -35.80 4.87
C PHE A 235 -9.84 -35.49 4.33
N MET A 236 -9.75 -34.54 3.39
CA MET A 236 -8.47 -34.01 2.97
C MET A 236 -8.05 -32.94 3.99
N ASP A 237 -6.80 -32.98 4.43
CA ASP A 237 -6.26 -31.93 5.29
C ASP A 237 -6.36 -30.57 4.58
N PRO A 238 -6.73 -29.50 5.30
CA PRO A 238 -6.84 -28.17 4.72
C PRO A 238 -5.49 -27.74 4.15
N SER A 239 -5.46 -27.42 2.86
CA SER A 239 -4.28 -26.83 2.23
C SER A 239 -4.27 -25.32 2.48
N VAL A 240 -3.16 -24.82 3.03
CA VAL A 240 -2.90 -23.39 3.19
C VAL A 240 -1.98 -22.93 2.06
N LEU A 241 -2.34 -21.84 1.41
CA LEU A 241 -1.58 -21.22 0.33
C LEU A 241 -1.37 -19.73 0.63
N ASP A 242 -0.15 -19.28 0.43
CA ASP A 242 0.20 -17.87 0.50
C ASP A 242 -0.10 -17.19 -0.84
N VAL A 243 -0.86 -16.08 -0.80
CA VAL A 243 -1.18 -15.27 -1.97
C VAL A 243 -0.36 -13.97 -1.89
N PRO A 244 0.73 -13.86 -2.66
CA PRO A 244 1.64 -12.71 -2.57
C PRO A 244 1.12 -11.52 -3.37
N GLU A 245 1.87 -10.43 -3.35
CA GLU A 245 1.58 -9.23 -4.13
C GLU A 245 1.40 -9.53 -5.63
N THR A 246 0.62 -8.70 -6.30
CA THR A 246 0.24 -8.76 -7.72
C THR A 246 -0.60 -9.96 -8.15
N HIS A 247 -0.93 -10.87 -7.23
CA HIS A 247 -1.79 -12.00 -7.54
C HIS A 247 -3.27 -11.59 -7.45
N TRP A 248 -4.05 -12.20 -8.34
CA TRP A 248 -5.49 -12.05 -8.39
C TRP A 248 -6.18 -13.20 -7.69
N ILE A 249 -7.23 -12.90 -6.93
CA ILE A 249 -8.08 -13.87 -6.24
C ILE A 249 -9.54 -13.63 -6.62
N CYS A 250 -10.31 -14.71 -6.69
CA CYS A 250 -11.68 -14.75 -7.19
C CYS A 250 -11.83 -14.31 -8.66
N TRP A 251 -10.78 -14.40 -9.49
CA TRP A 251 -10.88 -14.09 -10.93
C TRP A 251 -12.08 -14.75 -11.66
N PRO A 252 -12.51 -16.00 -11.34
CA PRO A 252 -13.69 -16.60 -11.94
C PRO A 252 -14.99 -15.82 -11.72
N SER A 253 -15.09 -14.99 -10.66
CA SER A 253 -16.28 -14.19 -10.37
C SER A 253 -16.56 -13.11 -11.42
N MET A 254 -15.56 -12.76 -12.24
CA MET A 254 -15.75 -11.85 -13.36
C MET A 254 -16.52 -12.51 -14.52
N TRP A 255 -16.47 -13.85 -14.62
CA TRP A 255 -16.96 -14.60 -15.78
C TRP A 255 -18.15 -15.49 -15.47
N THR A 256 -18.36 -15.81 -14.20
CA THR A 256 -19.28 -16.85 -13.73
C THR A 256 -19.96 -16.45 -12.43
N GLU A 257 -21.09 -17.08 -12.11
CA GLU A 257 -21.68 -17.03 -10.77
C GLU A 257 -20.82 -17.82 -9.79
N TRP A 258 -19.78 -17.17 -9.28
CA TRP A 258 -18.77 -17.81 -8.46
C TRP A 258 -19.16 -17.84 -6.98
N ILE A 259 -18.96 -19.00 -6.36
CA ILE A 259 -19.08 -19.19 -4.92
C ILE A 259 -17.70 -19.50 -4.39
N THR A 260 -17.24 -18.72 -3.41
CA THR A 260 -15.90 -18.88 -2.86
C THR A 260 -15.69 -20.28 -2.31
N VAL A 261 -14.55 -20.90 -2.65
CA VAL A 261 -14.26 -22.30 -2.28
C VAL A 261 -13.50 -22.38 -0.96
N GLY A 262 -12.70 -21.36 -0.66
CA GLY A 262 -11.86 -21.29 0.53
C GLY A 262 -12.07 -19.99 1.31
N THR A 263 -11.33 -19.86 2.40
CA THR A 263 -11.32 -18.65 3.24
C THR A 263 -9.99 -17.93 3.05
N ALA A 264 -10.06 -16.64 2.70
CA ALA A 264 -8.90 -15.77 2.55
C ALA A 264 -8.79 -14.83 3.77
N GLU A 265 -7.65 -14.87 4.44
CA GLU A 265 -7.34 -14.07 5.63
C GLU A 265 -6.03 -13.30 5.45
N ALA A 266 -5.97 -12.08 5.99
CA ALA A 266 -4.76 -11.26 5.95
C ALA A 266 -3.72 -11.74 6.98
N SER A 267 -2.60 -12.25 6.48
CA SER A 267 -1.44 -12.66 7.30
C SER A 267 -0.63 -11.46 7.78
N ALA A 268 -0.64 -10.37 7.02
CA ALA A 268 -0.09 -9.06 7.40
C ALA A 268 -1.05 -7.94 7.00
N THR A 269 -0.76 -6.69 7.41
CA THR A 269 -1.48 -5.53 6.88
C THR A 269 -1.37 -5.54 5.35
N SER A 270 -2.51 -5.71 4.69
CA SER A 270 -2.58 -5.93 3.25
C SER A 270 -3.51 -4.91 2.61
N GLU A 271 -3.07 -4.37 1.48
CA GLU A 271 -3.79 -3.41 0.67
C GLU A 271 -4.22 -4.12 -0.61
N LEU A 272 -5.50 -4.07 -0.92
CA LEU A 272 -6.13 -4.80 -2.01
C LEU A 272 -6.85 -3.82 -2.93
N LEU A 273 -6.74 -4.08 -4.23
CA LEU A 273 -7.57 -3.43 -5.23
C LEU A 273 -8.75 -4.35 -5.55
N THR A 274 -9.96 -3.91 -5.24
CA THR A 274 -11.20 -4.68 -5.44
C THR A 274 -11.95 -4.15 -6.65
N LEU A 275 -12.38 -5.07 -7.52
CA LEU A 275 -13.20 -4.80 -8.69
C LEU A 275 -14.49 -5.62 -8.59
N ASP A 276 -15.55 -5.10 -9.20
CA ASP A 276 -16.84 -5.79 -9.31
C ASP A 276 -17.03 -6.26 -10.76
N GLY A 277 -17.17 -7.57 -10.97
CA GLY A 277 -17.28 -8.20 -12.28
C GLY A 277 -18.37 -7.56 -13.14
N ASP A 278 -19.55 -7.35 -12.57
CA ASP A 278 -20.69 -6.80 -13.31
C ASP A 278 -20.41 -5.37 -13.79
N GLU A 279 -19.84 -4.55 -12.92
CA GLU A 279 -19.50 -3.18 -13.27
C GLU A 279 -18.43 -3.10 -14.38
N ILE A 280 -17.46 -4.01 -14.36
CA ILE A 280 -16.38 -4.06 -15.37
C ILE A 280 -16.91 -4.60 -16.70
N LEU A 281 -17.75 -5.64 -16.69
CA LEU A 281 -18.39 -6.15 -17.91
C LEU A 281 -19.21 -5.06 -18.60
N VAL A 282 -19.90 -4.19 -17.84
CA VAL A 282 -20.62 -3.03 -18.40
C VAL A 282 -19.67 -2.06 -19.10
N VAL A 283 -18.50 -1.77 -18.52
CA VAL A 283 -17.48 -0.89 -19.16
C VAL A 283 -16.98 -1.51 -20.46
N LEU A 284 -16.53 -2.76 -20.41
CA LEU A 284 -15.97 -3.47 -21.57
C LEU A 284 -16.99 -3.65 -22.70
N SER A 285 -18.28 -3.74 -22.36
CA SER A 285 -19.37 -3.89 -23.32
C SER A 285 -19.68 -2.64 -24.15
N ARG A 286 -19.18 -1.46 -23.75
CA ARG A 286 -19.38 -0.20 -24.48
C ARG A 286 -18.62 -0.17 -25.81
N HIS A 287 -17.47 -0.82 -25.88
CA HIS A 287 -16.66 -0.89 -27.09
C HIS A 287 -16.92 -2.21 -27.86
N PRO A 288 -17.34 -2.18 -29.13
CA PRO A 288 -17.79 -3.39 -29.84
C PRO A 288 -16.75 -4.52 -29.93
N VAL A 289 -15.48 -4.18 -30.13
CA VAL A 289 -14.39 -5.16 -30.22
C VAL A 289 -14.12 -5.77 -28.85
N LEU A 290 -14.10 -4.96 -27.79
CA LEU A 290 -13.87 -5.42 -26.42
C LEU A 290 -15.03 -6.29 -25.96
N ARG A 291 -16.26 -5.93 -26.28
CA ARG A 291 -17.44 -6.74 -26.01
C ARG A 291 -17.31 -8.15 -26.59
N ARG A 292 -17.02 -8.28 -27.90
CA ARG A 292 -16.87 -9.59 -28.56
C ARG A 292 -15.69 -10.39 -27.98
N LEU A 293 -14.57 -9.73 -27.69
CA LEU A 293 -13.40 -10.35 -27.06
C LEU A 293 -13.75 -10.91 -25.68
N THR A 294 -14.40 -10.08 -24.86
CA THR A 294 -14.80 -10.40 -23.49
C THR A 294 -15.81 -11.54 -23.47
N GLU A 295 -16.83 -11.51 -24.34
CA GLU A 295 -17.82 -12.59 -24.46
C GLU A 295 -17.18 -13.93 -24.83
N ASN A 296 -16.24 -13.94 -25.79
CA ASN A 296 -15.56 -15.18 -26.18
C ASN A 296 -14.58 -15.66 -25.12
N TYR A 297 -13.84 -14.75 -24.48
CA TYR A 297 -12.96 -15.06 -23.36
C TYR A 297 -13.76 -15.73 -22.23
N ALA A 298 -14.90 -15.14 -21.85
CA ALA A 298 -15.78 -15.68 -20.81
C ALA A 298 -16.30 -17.08 -21.15
N ARG A 299 -16.77 -17.31 -22.39
CA ARG A 299 -17.26 -18.64 -22.82
C ARG A 299 -16.18 -19.71 -22.74
N ILE A 300 -14.97 -19.39 -23.17
CA ILE A 300 -13.83 -20.34 -23.14
C ILE A 300 -13.37 -20.59 -21.71
N PHE A 301 -13.24 -19.52 -20.91
CA PHE A 301 -12.91 -19.62 -19.50
C PHE A 301 -13.90 -20.54 -18.78
N TYR A 302 -15.20 -20.33 -19.00
CA TYR A 302 -16.24 -21.17 -18.41
C TYR A 302 -16.15 -22.63 -18.86
N ALA A 303 -15.94 -22.90 -20.15
CA ALA A 303 -15.78 -24.27 -20.65
C ALA A 303 -14.59 -24.98 -19.99
N ARG A 304 -13.45 -24.31 -19.86
CA ARG A 304 -12.25 -24.88 -19.22
C ARG A 304 -12.41 -25.06 -17.71
N LEU A 305 -13.15 -24.18 -17.07
CA LEU A 305 -13.52 -24.30 -15.66
C LEU A 305 -14.35 -25.58 -15.42
N LEU A 306 -15.29 -25.91 -16.33
CA LEU A 306 -16.08 -27.14 -16.26
C LEU A 306 -15.26 -28.41 -16.54
N GLU A 307 -14.23 -28.33 -17.40
CA GLU A 307 -13.33 -29.44 -17.71
C GLU A 307 -12.32 -29.73 -16.59
N SER A 308 -12.14 -28.80 -15.64
CA SER A 308 -11.17 -28.90 -14.54
C SER A 308 -11.63 -29.87 -13.45
N VAL A 309 -11.60 -31.17 -13.76
CA VAL A 309 -12.07 -32.25 -12.87
C VAL A 309 -11.00 -33.33 -12.70
N PRO A 310 -10.77 -33.84 -11.47
CA PRO A 310 -9.87 -34.96 -11.23
C PRO A 310 -10.31 -36.24 -11.97
N PRO A 311 -9.38 -37.10 -12.44
CA PRO A 311 -7.94 -37.09 -12.18
C PRO A 311 -7.12 -36.23 -13.14
N PHE A 312 -7.74 -35.61 -14.16
CA PHE A 312 -7.03 -34.96 -15.27
C PHE A 312 -6.53 -33.56 -14.92
N ALA A 313 -7.26 -32.83 -14.07
CA ALA A 313 -6.89 -31.53 -13.54
C ALA A 313 -7.35 -31.41 -12.08
N PRO A 314 -6.69 -30.58 -11.23
CA PRO A 314 -7.20 -30.32 -9.89
C PRO A 314 -8.49 -29.48 -9.98
N LEU A 315 -9.34 -29.59 -8.96
CA LEU A 315 -10.55 -28.76 -8.88
C LEU A 315 -10.17 -27.27 -8.81
N PRO A 316 -10.92 -26.39 -9.49
CA PRO A 316 -10.65 -24.96 -9.45
C PRO A 316 -10.91 -24.40 -8.05
N ASN A 317 -10.13 -23.39 -7.67
CA ASN A 317 -10.29 -22.67 -6.41
C ASN A 317 -10.16 -21.16 -6.65
N ASP A 318 -10.26 -20.37 -5.56
CA ASP A 318 -10.31 -18.91 -5.67
C ASP A 318 -8.99 -18.29 -6.15
N VAL A 319 -7.87 -19.00 -6.04
CA VAL A 319 -6.52 -18.50 -6.38
C VAL A 319 -6.00 -19.17 -7.65
N HIS A 320 -5.97 -20.49 -7.68
CA HIS A 320 -5.51 -21.29 -8.80
C HIS A 320 -6.67 -21.79 -9.63
N GLN A 321 -6.62 -21.47 -10.93
CA GLN A 321 -7.58 -21.95 -11.91
C GLN A 321 -6.77 -22.74 -12.96
N SER A 322 -6.96 -24.05 -12.99
CA SER A 322 -6.16 -24.92 -13.86
C SER A 322 -6.58 -24.79 -15.31
N CYS A 323 -5.61 -24.80 -16.22
CA CYS A 323 -5.83 -24.76 -17.67
C CYS A 323 -6.59 -23.52 -18.15
N SER A 324 -6.75 -22.48 -17.33
CA SER A 324 -7.40 -21.22 -17.66
C SER A 324 -6.41 -20.05 -17.62
N ASP A 325 -5.11 -20.34 -17.77
CA ASP A 325 -4.11 -19.32 -17.99
C ASP A 325 -4.46 -18.52 -19.25
N PHE A 326 -4.01 -17.27 -19.29
CA PHE A 326 -4.35 -16.39 -20.41
C PHE A 326 -3.91 -16.97 -21.76
N SER A 327 -2.71 -17.55 -21.84
CA SER A 327 -2.17 -18.19 -23.05
C SER A 327 -3.02 -19.35 -23.56
N ASP A 328 -3.52 -20.17 -22.64
CA ASP A 328 -4.39 -21.32 -22.89
C ASP A 328 -5.74 -20.89 -23.48
N ILE A 329 -6.30 -19.80 -22.94
CA ILE A 329 -7.54 -19.22 -23.45
C ILE A 329 -7.31 -18.64 -24.84
N VAL A 330 -6.23 -17.89 -25.04
CA VAL A 330 -5.85 -17.33 -26.35
C VAL A 330 -5.66 -18.41 -27.41
N CYS A 331 -5.19 -19.61 -27.06
CA CYS A 331 -5.14 -20.73 -28.02
C CYS A 331 -6.52 -21.18 -28.50
N SER A 332 -7.54 -21.00 -27.67
CA SER A 332 -8.90 -21.49 -27.91
C SER A 332 -9.84 -20.42 -28.48
N VAL A 333 -9.46 -19.14 -28.49
CA VAL A 333 -10.29 -18.07 -29.09
C VAL A 333 -10.42 -18.25 -30.60
N ASN A 334 -11.45 -17.65 -31.20
CA ASN A 334 -11.69 -17.79 -32.64
C ASN A 334 -10.54 -17.18 -33.48
N ARG A 335 -10.45 -17.57 -34.76
CA ARG A 335 -9.34 -17.15 -35.64
C ARG A 335 -9.21 -15.62 -35.72
N GLU A 336 -10.31 -14.89 -35.86
CA GLU A 336 -10.33 -13.43 -35.95
C GLU A 336 -9.69 -12.78 -34.70
N GLN A 337 -10.06 -13.23 -33.50
CA GLN A 337 -9.50 -12.71 -32.26
C GLN A 337 -8.07 -13.16 -32.02
N ARG A 338 -7.69 -14.38 -32.41
CA ARG A 338 -6.28 -14.82 -32.34
C ARG A 338 -5.39 -13.92 -33.20
N VAL A 339 -5.82 -13.62 -34.42
CA VAL A 339 -5.10 -12.70 -35.32
C VAL A 339 -5.01 -11.31 -34.69
N LEU A 340 -6.12 -10.77 -34.16
CA LEU A 340 -6.12 -9.47 -33.48
C LEU A 340 -5.12 -9.42 -32.31
N ILE A 341 -5.16 -10.40 -31.41
CA ILE A 341 -4.26 -10.49 -30.26
C ILE A 341 -2.80 -10.59 -30.73
N GLY A 342 -2.53 -11.40 -31.75
CA GLY A 342 -1.21 -11.55 -32.34
C GLY A 342 -0.69 -10.25 -32.98
N LEU A 343 -1.53 -9.51 -33.71
CA LEU A 343 -1.16 -8.23 -34.31
C LEU A 343 -0.87 -7.17 -33.23
N LEU A 344 -1.65 -7.15 -32.14
CA LEU A 344 -1.39 -6.26 -31.00
C LEU A 344 -0.08 -6.64 -30.29
N ALA A 345 0.22 -7.94 -30.18
CA ALA A 345 1.50 -8.42 -29.65
C ALA A 345 2.68 -8.02 -30.55
N LEU A 346 2.55 -8.13 -31.88
CA LEU A 346 3.57 -7.68 -32.84
C LEU A 346 3.81 -6.17 -32.76
N ARG A 347 2.74 -5.38 -32.67
CA ARG A 347 2.84 -3.93 -32.49
C ARG A 347 3.59 -3.58 -31.20
N ALA A 348 3.29 -4.28 -30.10
CA ALA A 348 4.01 -4.09 -28.84
C ALA A 348 5.49 -4.50 -28.95
N LEU A 349 5.80 -5.59 -29.66
CA LEU A 349 7.16 -6.03 -29.90
C LEU A 349 7.97 -4.98 -30.69
N LYS A 350 7.38 -4.42 -31.76
CA LYS A 350 7.99 -3.37 -32.59
C LYS A 350 8.30 -2.09 -31.80
N ASN A 351 7.43 -1.76 -30.85
CA ASN A 351 7.58 -0.58 -29.99
C ASN A 351 8.48 -0.80 -28.77
N SER A 352 8.94 -2.03 -28.52
CA SER A 352 9.77 -2.34 -27.35
C SER A 352 11.18 -1.75 -27.50
N ASN A 353 11.71 -1.19 -26.39
CA ASN A 353 13.07 -0.65 -26.35
C ASN A 353 14.14 -1.67 -26.76
N SER A 354 13.89 -2.97 -26.60
CA SER A 354 14.80 -4.05 -26.99
C SER A 354 14.95 -4.19 -28.52
N TYR A 355 13.90 -3.87 -29.29
CA TYR A 355 13.97 -3.78 -30.75
C TYR A 355 14.64 -2.46 -31.18
N ALA A 356 14.32 -1.35 -30.51
CA ALA A 356 14.93 -0.03 -30.78
C ALA A 356 16.43 0.04 -30.44
N LEU A 357 16.89 -0.69 -29.41
CA LEU A 357 18.30 -0.79 -29.00
C LEU A 357 19.09 -1.88 -29.75
N GLY A 358 18.48 -2.56 -30.73
CA GLY A 358 19.14 -3.62 -31.51
C GLY A 358 19.55 -4.86 -30.71
N MET A 359 19.03 -5.04 -29.48
CA MET A 359 19.31 -6.22 -28.65
C MET A 359 18.55 -7.46 -29.11
N VAL A 360 17.47 -7.28 -29.89
CA VAL A 360 16.76 -8.35 -30.57
C VAL A 360 17.18 -8.32 -32.04
N ASN A 361 18.11 -9.21 -32.40
CA ASN A 361 18.68 -9.28 -33.74
C ASN A 361 17.74 -10.06 -34.69
N VAL A 362 16.52 -9.55 -34.86
CA VAL A 362 15.52 -10.13 -35.78
C VAL A 362 15.63 -9.38 -37.11
N SER A 363 16.05 -10.09 -38.16
CA SER A 363 16.05 -9.54 -39.52
C SER A 363 14.65 -9.07 -39.91
N GLN A 364 14.55 -7.98 -40.68
CA GLN A 364 13.26 -7.50 -41.20
C GLN A 364 12.47 -8.57 -41.96
N THR A 365 13.17 -9.48 -42.65
CA THR A 365 12.57 -10.63 -43.35
C THR A 365 11.86 -11.57 -42.38
N ALA A 366 12.55 -12.02 -41.32
CA ALA A 366 11.95 -12.87 -40.28
C ALA A 366 10.76 -12.20 -39.56
N PHE A 367 10.79 -10.87 -39.39
CA PHE A 367 9.64 -10.14 -38.82
C PHE A 367 8.44 -10.15 -39.77
N HIS A 368 8.66 -9.91 -41.07
CA HIS A 368 7.59 -10.00 -42.08
C HIS A 368 7.03 -11.42 -42.22
N GLU A 369 7.87 -12.44 -42.12
CA GLU A 369 7.42 -13.84 -42.09
C GLU A 369 6.53 -14.12 -40.88
N LEU A 370 6.92 -13.63 -39.70
CA LEU A 370 6.14 -13.77 -38.49
C LEU A 370 4.80 -13.01 -38.57
N GLU A 371 4.80 -11.81 -39.14
CA GLU A 371 3.59 -11.01 -39.39
C GLU A 371 2.63 -11.76 -40.33
N ALA A 372 3.12 -12.26 -41.46
CA ALA A 372 2.33 -13.07 -42.38
C ALA A 372 1.81 -14.37 -41.73
N GLU A 373 2.59 -14.98 -40.83
CA GLU A 373 2.17 -16.17 -40.10
C GLU A 373 1.00 -15.85 -39.14
N VAL A 374 1.08 -14.73 -38.41
CA VAL A 374 0.03 -14.26 -37.51
C VAL A 374 -1.23 -13.88 -38.29
N GLU A 375 -1.11 -13.14 -39.40
CA GLU A 375 -2.24 -12.78 -40.27
C GLU A 375 -2.92 -14.02 -40.85
N SER A 376 -2.13 -15.04 -41.23
CA SER A 376 -2.67 -16.31 -41.69
C SER A 376 -3.37 -17.10 -40.58
N GLY A 377 -3.16 -16.74 -39.31
CA GLY A 377 -3.70 -17.43 -38.12
C GLY A 377 -2.99 -18.75 -37.80
N ARG A 378 -1.82 -18.99 -38.40
CA ARG A 378 -0.95 -20.15 -38.14
C ARG A 378 -0.09 -19.94 -36.90
N GLY A 379 0.33 -18.70 -36.66
CA GLY A 379 1.13 -18.29 -35.52
C GLY A 379 0.28 -17.64 -34.44
N ILE A 380 0.45 -18.07 -33.19
CA ILE A 380 -0.19 -17.46 -32.02
C ILE A 380 0.87 -16.71 -31.23
N LEU A 381 0.72 -15.40 -31.13
CA LEU A 381 1.54 -14.54 -30.29
C LEU A 381 0.66 -13.90 -29.22
N CYS A 382 1.14 -13.90 -27.99
CA CYS A 382 0.51 -13.14 -26.93
C CYS A 382 1.55 -12.63 -25.93
N GLU A 383 1.10 -11.79 -25.01
CA GLU A 383 1.92 -11.34 -23.91
C GLU A 383 1.74 -12.27 -22.70
N ASN A 384 2.84 -12.64 -22.04
CA ASN A 384 2.81 -13.44 -20.81
C ASN A 384 2.60 -12.58 -19.56
N GLY A 385 2.51 -13.20 -18.38
CA GLY A 385 2.34 -12.52 -17.09
C GLY A 385 3.41 -11.48 -16.74
N LYS A 386 4.59 -11.55 -17.35
CA LYS A 386 5.71 -10.61 -17.14
C LYS A 386 5.75 -9.47 -18.17
N GLY A 387 4.75 -9.39 -19.06
CA GLY A 387 4.70 -8.39 -20.12
C GLY A 387 5.61 -8.69 -21.32
N LYS A 388 6.13 -9.91 -21.44
CA LYS A 388 6.97 -10.32 -22.58
C LYS A 388 6.12 -10.99 -23.64
N ILE A 389 6.46 -10.74 -24.91
CA ILE A 389 5.79 -11.40 -26.04
C ILE A 389 6.36 -12.80 -26.21
N GLU A 390 5.47 -13.78 -26.27
CA GLU A 390 5.80 -15.19 -26.46
C GLU A 390 5.00 -15.76 -27.62
N ARG A 391 5.61 -16.72 -28.31
CA ARG A 391 4.93 -17.53 -29.33
C ARG A 391 4.42 -18.80 -28.67
N ILE A 392 3.11 -19.01 -28.76
CA ILE A 392 2.48 -20.19 -28.18
C ILE A 392 2.40 -21.29 -29.23
N VAL A 393 2.76 -22.50 -28.82
CA VAL A 393 2.62 -23.72 -29.61
C VAL A 393 1.76 -24.70 -28.83
N ALA A 394 0.57 -25.00 -29.35
CA ALA A 394 -0.30 -26.00 -28.76
C ALA A 394 0.21 -27.41 -29.12
N VAL A 395 0.57 -28.19 -28.10
CA VAL A 395 1.00 -29.59 -28.26
C VAL A 395 -0.12 -30.49 -27.76
N VAL A 396 -0.63 -31.37 -28.62
CA VAL A 396 -1.64 -32.37 -28.26
C VAL A 396 -0.92 -33.69 -28.01
N ALA A 397 -0.92 -34.17 -26.77
CA ALA A 397 -0.41 -35.48 -26.41
C ALA A 397 -1.58 -36.46 -26.24
N LEU A 398 -1.61 -37.51 -27.06
CA LEU A 398 -2.62 -38.56 -26.98
C LEU A 398 -2.05 -39.76 -26.21
N ARG A 399 -2.66 -40.10 -25.07
CA ARG A 399 -2.37 -41.36 -24.37
C ARG A 399 -3.28 -42.44 -24.92
N ILE A 400 -2.75 -43.31 -25.78
CA ILE A 400 -3.46 -44.48 -26.28
C ILE A 400 -3.21 -45.63 -25.30
N SER A 401 -4.23 -45.96 -24.51
CA SER A 401 -4.23 -47.15 -23.63
C SER A 401 -5.01 -48.28 -24.30
N ARG A 402 -4.40 -49.46 -24.36
CA ARG A 402 -5.06 -50.70 -24.82
C ARG A 402 -5.76 -51.34 -23.62
N SER A 403 -7.06 -51.60 -23.74
CA SER A 403 -7.93 -52.11 -22.66
C SER A 403 -7.61 -53.54 -22.22
N ASP A 404 -6.79 -54.25 -22.98
CA ASP A 404 -6.57 -55.69 -22.92
C ASP A 404 -5.22 -56.07 -22.26
N VAL A 405 -4.64 -55.16 -21.47
CA VAL A 405 -3.43 -55.43 -20.65
C VAL A 405 -3.70 -55.00 -19.21
N GLU A 406 -4.55 -55.75 -18.51
CA GLU A 406 -4.49 -55.90 -17.05
C GLU A 406 -3.71 -57.20 -16.76
N GLU A 407 -2.47 -57.09 -16.29
CA GLU A 407 -1.77 -58.11 -15.49
C GLU A 407 -1.19 -57.43 -14.24
#